data_AF-A0AAE1KHM3-F1
#
_entry.id   AF-A0AAE1KHM3-F1
#
_cell.length_a   1.000
_cell.length_b   1.000
_cell.length_c   1.000
_cell.angle_alpha   90.00
_cell.angle_beta   90.00
_cell.angle_gamma   90.00
#
_symmetry.space_group_name_H-M   'P 1'
#
loop_
_entity.id
_entity.type
_entity.pdbx_description
1 polymer ?
#
loop_
_entity_poly.entity_id
_entity_poly.type
_entity_poly.pdbx_seq_one_letter_code
_entity_poly.pdbx_strand_id
1 'polypeptide(L)' 'MRKKLDTCFPASRIKKIMQADEDVGKIALAVPVLVSKALELFLQDLCDRTYEVTLQRGAKTMSALHLDLDSAHYIERFEK' A
#
# COMPACT_ATOMS: atom_id res chain seq x y z
N MET A 1 -11.92 5.99 -26.66
CA MET A 1 -11.31 4.68 -26.32
C MET A 1 -11.00 4.69 -24.82
N ARG A 2 -11.65 3.85 -24.00
CA ARG A 2 -11.34 3.78 -22.55
C ARG A 2 -9.94 3.18 -22.40
N LYS A 3 -8.97 3.96 -21.94
CA LYS A 3 -7.66 3.41 -21.55
C LYS A 3 -7.89 2.48 -20.36
N LYS A 4 -7.51 1.22 -20.50
CA LYS A 4 -7.50 0.27 -19.38
C LYS A 4 -6.50 0.81 -18.36
N LEU A 5 -6.90 0.92 -17.09
CA LEU A 5 -5.94 1.18 -16.02
C LEU A 5 -5.07 -0.07 -15.92
N ASP A 6 -3.81 0.07 -16.31
CA ASP A 6 -2.81 -0.95 -16.00
C ASP A 6 -2.51 -0.85 -14.51
N THR A 7 -2.73 -1.95 -13.80
CA THR A 7 -2.50 -2.05 -12.35
C THR A 7 -1.72 -3.31 -12.05
N CYS A 8 -0.76 -3.23 -11.15
CA CYS A 8 0.16 -4.33 -10.81
C CYS A 8 -0.50 -5.41 -9.93
N PHE A 9 -1.58 -5.08 -9.20
CA PHE A 9 -2.27 -6.03 -8.33
C PHE A 9 -3.54 -6.63 -8.97
N PRO A 10 -3.76 -7.95 -8.86
CA PRO A 10 -4.96 -8.58 -9.39
C PRO A 10 -6.23 -8.12 -8.65
N ALA A 11 -7.18 -7.54 -9.38
CA ALA A 11 -8.48 -7.09 -8.85
C ALA A 11 -9.24 -8.20 -8.11
N SER A 12 -9.10 -9.46 -8.52
CA SER A 12 -9.74 -10.61 -7.86
C SER A 12 -9.18 -10.88 -6.46
N ARG A 13 -7.89 -10.64 -6.23
CA ARG A 13 -7.25 -10.80 -4.92
C ARG A 13 -7.64 -9.68 -3.97
N ILE A 14 -7.65 -8.44 -4.48
CA ILE A 14 -8.13 -7.28 -3.73
C ILE A 14 -9.58 -7.49 -3.30
N LYS A 15 -10.46 -7.89 -4.23
CA LYS A 15 -11.87 -8.20 -3.90
C LYS A 15 -11.99 -9.26 -2.80
N LYS A 16 -11.20 -10.34 -2.85
CA LYS A 16 -11.21 -11.38 -1.81
C LYS A 16 -10.80 -10.85 -0.43
N ILE A 17 -9.79 -9.98 -0.36
CA ILE A 17 -9.34 -9.37 0.89
C ILE A 17 -10.41 -8.41 1.42
N MET A 18 -10.98 -7.56 0.55
CA MET A 18 -12.05 -6.64 0.94
C MET A 18 -13.28 -7.36 1.49
N GLN A 19 -13.67 -8.49 0.89
CA GLN A 19 -14.80 -9.31 1.35
C GLN A 19 -14.46 -10.26 2.51
N ALA A 20 -13.24 -10.21 3.05
CA ALA A 20 -12.93 -10.87 4.32
C ALA A 20 -13.52 -10.09 5.52
N ASP A 21 -13.85 -8.81 5.31
CA ASP A 21 -14.62 -8.00 6.24
C ASP A 21 -16.12 -8.27 6.04
N GLU A 22 -16.80 -8.70 7.11
CA GLU A 22 -18.21 -9.09 7.09
C GLU A 22 -19.15 -7.91 6.78
N ASP A 23 -18.72 -6.68 7.07
CA ASP A 23 -19.49 -5.46 6.80
C ASP A 23 -19.40 -5.04 5.31
N VAL A 24 -18.52 -5.65 4.53
CA VAL A 24 -18.32 -5.35 3.11
C VAL A 24 -19.19 -6.24 2.22
N GLY A 25 -20.32 -5.68 1.78
CA GLY A 25 -21.26 -6.34 0.88
C GLY A 25 -20.82 -6.39 -0.61
N LYS A 26 -21.71 -5.98 -1.51
CA LYS A 26 -21.43 -6.02 -2.96
C LYS A 26 -20.44 -4.91 -3.35
N ILE A 27 -19.37 -5.30 -4.04
CA ILE A 27 -18.33 -4.39 -4.52
C ILE A 27 -18.50 -4.13 -6.02
N ALA A 28 -18.51 -2.86 -6.42
CA ALA A 28 -18.54 -2.47 -7.83
C ALA A 28 -17.23 -2.83 -8.54
N LEU A 29 -17.31 -3.19 -9.83
CA LEU A 29 -16.16 -3.67 -10.61
C LEU A 29 -14.95 -2.71 -10.65
N ALA A 30 -15.21 -1.40 -10.59
CA ALA A 30 -14.16 -0.39 -10.64
C ALA A 30 -13.39 -0.26 -9.31
N VAL A 31 -14.00 -0.62 -8.18
CA VAL A 31 -13.42 -0.38 -6.84
C VAL A 31 -12.11 -1.14 -6.64
N PRO A 32 -12.00 -2.46 -6.91
CA PRO A 32 -10.73 -3.17 -6.75
C PRO A 32 -9.62 -2.63 -7.65
N VAL A 33 -9.95 -2.08 -8.82
CA VAL A 33 -8.97 -1.47 -9.74
C VAL A 33 -8.43 -0.16 -9.16
N LEU A 34 -9.28 0.66 -8.55
CA LEU A 34 -8.85 1.90 -7.89
C LEU A 34 -8.02 1.62 -6.64
N VAL A 35 -8.44 0.64 -5.82
CA VAL A 35 -7.68 0.19 -4.65
C VAL A 35 -6.30 -0.33 -5.07
N SER A 36 -6.22 -1.04 -6.20
CA SER A 36 -4.94 -1.48 -6.77
C SER A 36 -3.99 -0.29 -7.00
N LYS A 37 -4.51 0.81 -7.57
CA LYS A 37 -3.70 2.00 -7.80
C LYS A 37 -3.32 2.73 -6.51
N ALA A 38 -4.24 2.81 -5.56
CA ALA A 38 -3.95 3.38 -4.24
C ALA A 38 -2.87 2.58 -3.51
N LEU A 39 -2.90 1.25 -3.62
CA LEU A 39 -1.90 0.35 -3.04
C LEU A 39 -0.51 0.54 -3.67
N GLU A 40 -0.43 0.76 -4.99
CA GLU A 40 0.83 1.10 -5.65
C GLU A 40 1.44 2.40 -5.09
N LEU A 41 0.63 3.45 -4.98
CA LEU A 41 1.08 4.75 -4.45
C LEU A 41 1.49 4.65 -2.98
N PHE A 42 0.71 3.89 -2.19
CA PHE A 42 1.01 3.64 -0.78
C PHE A 42 2.34 2.90 -0.59
N LEU A 43 2.56 1.81 -1.35
CA LEU A 43 3.78 1.03 -1.24
C LEU A 43 5.01 1.81 -1.71
N GLN A 44 4.86 2.67 -2.72
CA GLN A 44 5.93 3.55 -3.17
C GLN A 44 6.33 4.53 -2.06
N ASP A 45 5.37 5.27 -1.49
CA ASP A 45 5.62 6.22 -0.40
C ASP A 45 6.23 5.53 0.84
N LEU A 46 5.73 4.35 1.19
CA LEU A 46 6.28 3.55 2.29
C LEU A 46 7.73 3.12 2.02
N CYS A 47 8.02 2.62 0.82
CA CYS A 47 9.37 2.17 0.46
C CYS A 47 10.36 3.33 0.43
N ASP A 48 9.98 4.47 -0.15
CA ASP A 48 10.83 5.65 -0.27
C ASP A 48 11.24 6.15 1.13
N ARG A 49 10.30 6.25 2.08
CA ARG A 49 10.57 6.67 3.46
C ARG A 49 11.38 5.66 4.26
N THR A 50 11.01 4.38 4.21
CA THR A 50 11.78 3.34 4.90
C THR A 50 13.21 3.25 4.34
N TYR A 51 13.41 3.55 3.07
CA TYR A 51 14.74 3.64 2.47
C TYR A 51 15.54 4.84 3.00
N GLU A 52 14.93 5.99 3.23
CA GLU A 52 15.58 7.13 3.91
C GLU A 52 16.10 6.73 5.31
N VAL A 53 15.27 6.04 6.11
CA VAL A 53 15.67 5.52 7.42
C VAL A 53 16.84 4.52 7.30
N THR A 54 16.81 3.67 6.27
CA THR A 54 17.88 2.71 5.97
C THR A 54 19.20 3.43 5.70
N LEU A 55 19.18 4.48 4.88
CA LEU A 55 20.37 5.29 4.57
C LEU A 55 20.89 6.06 5.79
N GLN A 56 20.00 6.65 6.59
CA GLN A 56 20.37 7.37 7.82
C GLN A 56 21.09 6.47 8.82
N ARG A 57 20.80 5.17 8.80
CA ARG A 57 21.47 4.14 9.63
C ARG A 57 22.75 3.59 9.01
N GLY A 58 23.18 4.10 7.86
CA GLY A 58 24.38 3.64 7.14
C GLY A 58 24.22 2.26 6.49
N ALA A 59 23.00 1.74 6.39
CA ALA A 59 22.71 0.47 5.75
C ALA A 59 22.39 0.66 4.27
N LYS A 60 22.66 -0.37 3.46
CA LYS A 60 22.33 -0.40 2.02
C LYS A 60 21.16 -1.33 1.69
N THR A 61 20.73 -2.12 2.67
CA THR A 61 19.65 -3.10 2.54
C THR A 61 18.56 -2.77 3.53
N MET A 62 17.32 -2.64 3.05
CA MET A 62 16.15 -2.48 3.90
C MET A 62 15.89 -3.76 4.69
N SER A 63 15.57 -3.62 5.97
CA SER A 63 15.23 -4.73 6.87
C SER A 63 13.96 -4.40 7.65
N ALA A 64 13.35 -5.40 8.28
CA ALA A 64 12.16 -5.21 9.12
C ALA A 64 12.38 -4.15 10.22
N LEU A 65 13.60 -4.04 10.76
CA LEU A 65 13.95 -3.01 11.74
C LEU A 65 13.76 -1.59 11.21
N HIS A 66 14.09 -1.32 9.94
CA HIS A 66 13.91 0.01 9.36
C HIS A 66 12.42 0.32 9.13
N LEU A 67 11.66 -0.70 8.76
CA LEU A 67 10.21 -0.59 8.53
C LEU A 67 9.46 -0.33 9.84
N ASP A 68 9.80 -1.02 10.93
CA ASP A 68 9.17 -0.81 12.25
C ASP A 68 9.39 0.61 12.77
N LEU A 69 10.58 1.18 12.54
CA LEU A 69 10.91 2.54 12.96
C LEU A 69 10.19 3.60 12.13
N ASP A 70 10.11 3.41 10.82
CA ASP A 70 9.37 4.31 9.93
C ASP A 70 7.87 4.25 10.22
N SER A 71 7.31 3.04 10.36
CA SER A 71 5.87 2.84 10.58
C SER A 71 5.37 3.47 11.88
N ALA A 72 6.16 3.48 12.96
CA ALA A 72 5.82 4.18 14.19
C ALA A 72 5.60 5.69 13.98
N HIS A 73 6.44 6.33 13.15
CA HIS A 73 6.28 7.75 12.80
C HIS A 73 5.23 7.99 11.70
N TYR A 74 4.99 7.00 10.84
CA TYR A 74 4.03 7.09 9.74
C TYR A 74 2.59 7.10 10.25
N ILE A 75 2.25 6.22 11.20
CA ILE A 75 0.88 6.06 11.73
C ILE A 75 0.41 7.34 12.43
N GLU A 76 1.27 8.01 13.20
CA GLU A 76 0.95 9.29 13.87
C GLU A 76 0.56 10.41 12.90
N ARG A 77 0.94 10.29 11.62
CA ARG A 77 0.64 11.27 10.58
C ARG A 77 -0.66 10.99 9.83
N PHE A 78 -1.21 9.77 9.91
CA PHE A 78 -2.50 9.41 9.30
C PHE A 78 -3.70 9.66 10.22
N GLU A 79 -3.48 9.78 11.54
CA GLU A 79 -4.54 10.09 12.51
C GLU A 79 -4.74 11.61 12.76
N LYS A 80 -3.98 12.48 12.08
CA LYS A 80 -4.16 13.95 12.08
C LYS A 80 -4.65 14.45 10.74
#